data_AF-A0AAU4CP80-F1
#
_entry.id   AF-A0AAU4CP80-F1
#
_cell.length_a   1.000
_cell.length_b   1.000
_cell.length_c   1.000
_cell.angle_alpha   90.00
_cell.angle_beta   90.00
_cell.angle_gamma   90.00
#
_symmetry.space_group_name_H-M   'P 1'
#
loop_
_entity.id
_entity.type
_entity.pdbx_description
1 polymer ?
#
loop_
_entity_poly.entity_id
_entity_poly.type
_entity_poly.pdbx_seq_one_letter_code
_entity_poly.pdbx_strand_id
1 'polypeptide(L)'
;MAVRGRHRRYQPNRINRASLTVTAGGAGMALPLIGTGVAEAADVETWDKVAACESTSDWNINTGNGYYGGLQFSQSTWEAFGGTAYAARADLATKEQQIAIAEKVLDGQGPDAWPVCSARAGLTIEDVKPQTTPQSQAGKVEMYTVVRGDTLSEIADSREVRGGWRKLYEANRRTIGSDPDVIVPGQRLSLNTAGQKKDPKKEQKKEQRKEQQKEQKKVQKEQKEQTSERRQESASFVAPVSASLGTPYRASGSSWSKGYHTGVDFPVATGSTVKSVAAGEVVSSGWGGSFGYQVVIRHGDGRYTQYAHLSAISVKTGQNVGAGQRIGRSGSTGNSSGPHLHFEVRTGPGFGSDIDPIAYLRAGGVRI
;
A
#
# COMPACT_ATOMS: atom_id res chain seq x y z
N MET A 1 -36.80 41.01 -19.63
CA MET A 1 -37.64 39.94 -19.02
C MET A 1 -36.73 38.84 -18.49
N ALA A 2 -37.03 38.36 -17.29
CA ALA A 2 -36.23 37.41 -16.54
C ALA A 2 -36.23 35.99 -17.13
N VAL A 3 -35.13 35.25 -16.94
CA VAL A 3 -35.20 33.79 -16.73
C VAL A 3 -34.36 33.45 -15.49
N ARG A 4 -35.09 33.03 -14.45
CA ARG A 4 -34.59 32.61 -13.13
C ARG A 4 -33.99 31.20 -13.24
N GLY A 5 -32.75 31.03 -12.78
CA GLY A 5 -32.15 29.71 -12.56
C GLY A 5 -32.78 29.01 -11.36
N ARG A 6 -33.36 27.82 -11.57
CA ARG A 6 -33.85 26.95 -10.49
C ARG A 6 -32.68 26.12 -9.96
N HIS A 7 -32.27 26.37 -8.73
CA HIS A 7 -31.35 25.49 -8.00
C HIS A 7 -32.13 24.29 -7.43
N ARG A 8 -31.73 23.07 -7.79
CA ARG A 8 -32.13 21.84 -7.11
C ARG A 8 -31.34 21.76 -5.79
N ARG A 9 -32.04 21.75 -4.65
CA ARG A 9 -31.42 21.54 -3.34
C ARG A 9 -31.01 20.09 -3.17
N TYR A 10 -29.78 19.88 -2.73
CA TYR A 10 -29.24 18.61 -2.25
C TYR A 10 -29.87 18.26 -0.89
N GLN A 11 -30.45 17.07 -0.78
CA GLN A 11 -31.00 16.48 0.45
C GLN A 11 -30.14 15.27 0.81
N PRO A 12 -29.52 15.21 2.00
CA PRO A 12 -28.95 13.97 2.51
C PRO A 12 -30.02 13.11 3.18
N ASN A 13 -30.02 11.82 2.83
CA ASN A 13 -30.91 10.77 3.34
C ASN A 13 -30.92 10.67 4.87
N ARG A 14 -32.13 10.56 5.43
CA ARG A 14 -32.36 10.07 6.79
C ARG A 14 -32.15 8.55 6.79
N ILE A 15 -31.12 8.08 7.51
CA ILE A 15 -30.97 6.66 7.85
C ILE A 15 -31.58 6.46 9.23
N ASN A 16 -32.52 5.51 9.29
CA ASN A 16 -33.23 5.07 10.49
C ASN A 16 -32.25 4.61 11.57
N ARG A 17 -32.35 5.21 12.76
CA ARG A 17 -31.71 4.71 13.98
C ARG A 17 -32.61 3.62 14.57
N ALA A 18 -32.16 2.38 14.49
CA ALA A 18 -32.63 1.28 15.32
C ALA A 18 -31.40 0.67 16.03
N SER A 19 -31.22 0.99 17.30
CA SER A 19 -30.27 0.36 18.24
C SER A 19 -30.77 0.71 19.64
N LEU A 20 -31.62 -0.13 20.25
CA LEU A 20 -31.26 -1.27 21.09
C LEU A 20 -30.60 -0.80 22.40
N THR A 21 -31.48 -0.48 23.35
CA THR A 21 -31.19 -0.25 24.77
C THR A 21 -30.60 -1.50 25.40
N VAL A 22 -29.34 -1.44 25.81
CA VAL A 22 -28.73 -2.42 26.72
C VAL A 22 -28.77 -1.83 28.12
N THR A 23 -29.50 -2.51 29.00
CA THR A 23 -29.60 -2.24 30.43
C THR A 23 -28.29 -2.61 31.13
N ALA A 24 -27.77 -1.71 31.95
CA ALA A 24 -26.64 -1.98 32.84
C ALA A 24 -27.12 -2.56 34.20
N GLY A 25 -26.37 -3.53 34.71
CA GLY A 25 -26.44 -4.09 36.07
C GLY A 25 -25.77 -5.46 36.08
N GLY A 26 -24.89 -5.87 36.98
CA GLY A 26 -24.24 -5.26 38.15
C GLY A 26 -23.29 -6.31 38.77
N ALA A 27 -22.25 -5.82 39.45
CA ALA A 27 -21.40 -6.36 40.54
C ALA A 27 -21.12 -7.88 40.74
N GLY A 28 -19.86 -8.24 41.04
CA GLY A 28 -19.56 -9.41 41.89
C GLY A 28 -18.12 -9.96 41.95
N MET A 29 -17.33 -9.50 42.94
CA MET A 29 -16.39 -10.23 43.84
C MET A 29 -15.06 -10.89 43.36
N ALA A 30 -13.95 -10.27 43.82
CA ALA A 30 -12.80 -10.74 44.65
C ALA A 30 -12.02 -12.08 44.40
N LEU A 31 -10.69 -11.92 44.49
CA LEU A 31 -9.50 -12.78 44.23
C LEU A 31 -9.31 -14.04 45.12
N PRO A 32 -8.41 -14.96 44.72
CA PRO A 32 -7.13 -15.06 45.46
C PRO A 32 -5.86 -15.27 44.60
N LEU A 33 -4.74 -14.71 45.09
CA LEU A 33 -3.37 -14.85 44.60
C LEU A 33 -2.71 -16.13 45.14
N ILE A 34 -2.10 -16.94 44.26
CA ILE A 34 -0.90 -17.75 44.56
C ILE A 34 -0.01 -17.68 43.31
N GLY A 35 1.23 -17.22 43.49
CA GLY A 35 2.21 -17.05 42.43
C GLY A 35 3.19 -18.21 42.33
N THR A 36 3.54 -18.56 41.08
CA THR A 36 4.81 -19.19 40.69
C THR A 36 5.15 -18.72 39.28
N GLY A 37 6.23 -17.93 39.15
CA GLY A 37 7.04 -17.70 37.96
C GLY A 37 6.32 -17.47 36.63
N VAL A 38 6.04 -16.20 36.31
CA VAL A 38 5.91 -15.78 34.90
C VAL A 38 7.28 -15.89 34.24
N ALA A 39 7.32 -16.45 33.03
CA ALA A 39 8.44 -16.26 32.13
C ALA A 39 8.02 -15.15 31.15
N GLU A 40 8.41 -13.92 31.48
CA GLU A 40 8.14 -12.68 30.76
C GLU A 40 8.42 -12.77 29.24
N ALA A 41 7.36 -12.55 28.46
CA ALA A 41 7.45 -11.89 27.17
C ALA A 41 7.53 -10.37 27.38
N ALA A 42 8.23 -9.65 26.50
CA ALA A 42 7.84 -8.26 26.24
C ALA A 42 6.57 -8.31 25.38
N ASP A 43 5.43 -8.40 26.06
CA ASP A 43 4.11 -8.71 25.51
C ASP A 43 3.34 -7.41 25.22
N VAL A 44 2.10 -7.46 24.71
CA VAL A 44 1.19 -6.29 24.55
C VAL A 44 1.18 -5.34 25.77
N GLU A 45 1.51 -5.88 26.94
CA GLU A 45 1.78 -5.18 28.19
C GLU A 45 2.83 -4.05 28.11
N THR A 46 3.91 -4.19 27.31
CA THR A 46 4.92 -3.13 27.16
C THR A 46 4.34 -1.94 26.39
N TRP A 47 3.59 -2.19 25.32
CA TRP A 47 2.87 -1.15 24.59
C TRP A 47 1.74 -0.53 25.43
N ASP A 48 1.11 -1.30 26.31
CA ASP A 48 0.17 -0.77 27.30
C ASP A 48 0.86 0.12 28.35
N LYS A 49 2.10 -0.17 28.75
CA LYS A 49 2.90 0.71 29.62
C LYS A 49 3.29 2.00 28.91
N VAL A 50 3.64 1.93 27.62
CA VAL A 50 3.87 3.13 26.79
C VAL A 50 2.58 3.94 26.70
N ALA A 51 1.45 3.32 26.35
CA ALA A 51 0.17 4.02 26.26
C ALA A 51 -0.31 4.58 27.61
N ALA A 52 -0.07 3.88 28.72
CA ALA A 52 -0.36 4.39 30.07
C ALA A 52 0.45 5.67 30.37
N CYS A 53 1.70 5.72 29.94
CA CYS A 53 2.56 6.89 30.09
C CYS A 53 2.20 8.03 29.12
N GLU A 54 1.84 7.70 27.87
CA GLU A 54 1.58 8.66 26.79
C GLU A 54 0.16 9.26 26.82
N SER A 55 -0.83 8.44 27.15
CA SER A 55 -2.25 8.80 27.03
C SER A 55 -3.11 8.39 28.23
N THR A 56 -2.50 7.92 29.32
CA THR A 56 -3.27 7.29 30.43
C THR A 56 -4.12 6.11 29.93
N SER A 57 -3.60 5.36 28.95
CA SER A 57 -4.22 4.20 28.31
C SER A 57 -5.50 4.50 27.51
N ASP A 58 -5.75 5.75 27.14
CA ASP A 58 -6.86 6.11 26.25
C ASP A 58 -6.44 5.98 24.78
N TRP A 59 -6.78 4.83 24.19
CA TRP A 59 -6.43 4.50 22.81
C TRP A 59 -7.15 5.33 21.75
N ASN A 60 -8.23 6.05 22.11
CA ASN A 60 -8.99 6.89 21.19
C ASN A 60 -8.76 8.39 21.48
N ILE A 61 -7.72 8.72 22.27
CA ILE A 61 -7.50 10.09 22.71
C ILE A 61 -7.18 11.03 21.54
N ASN A 62 -7.80 12.21 21.59
CA ASN A 62 -7.52 13.32 20.70
C ASN A 62 -7.82 14.63 21.43
N THR A 63 -6.80 15.15 22.13
CA THR A 63 -6.91 16.39 22.92
C THR A 63 -6.70 17.65 22.08
N GLY A 64 -6.42 17.52 20.78
CA GLY A 64 -6.07 18.65 19.91
C GLY A 64 -4.64 19.15 20.06
N ASN A 65 -3.76 18.39 20.74
CA ASN A 65 -2.34 18.72 20.93
C ASN A 65 -1.43 18.34 19.73
N GLY A 66 -2.02 17.85 18.63
CA GLY A 66 -1.28 17.43 17.42
C GLY A 66 -0.83 15.96 17.41
N TYR A 67 -1.15 15.20 18.46
CA TYR A 67 -0.89 13.76 18.58
C TYR A 67 -2.21 12.98 18.72
N TYR A 68 -2.21 11.73 18.27
CA TYR A 68 -3.42 10.93 18.13
C TYR A 68 -3.24 9.51 18.68
N GLY A 69 -4.29 9.02 19.34
CA GLY A 69 -4.37 7.63 19.80
C GLY A 69 -3.52 7.32 21.03
N GLY A 70 -3.58 6.07 21.48
CA GLY A 70 -3.01 5.65 22.76
C GLY A 70 -1.50 5.82 22.86
N LEU A 71 -0.81 5.73 21.72
CA LEU A 71 0.64 5.89 21.60
C LEU A 71 1.03 7.28 21.09
N GLN A 72 0.11 8.25 21.08
CA GLN A 72 0.40 9.65 20.74
C GLN A 72 1.19 9.80 19.42
N PHE A 73 0.66 9.25 18.32
CA PHE A 73 1.30 9.41 17.01
C PHE A 73 1.12 10.83 16.47
N SER A 74 2.16 11.40 15.89
CA SER A 74 1.99 12.55 15.00
C SER A 74 1.32 12.10 13.70
N GLN A 75 0.58 13.00 13.03
CA GLN A 75 -0.05 12.68 11.75
C GLN A 75 0.98 12.27 10.69
N SER A 76 2.14 12.95 10.66
CA SER A 76 3.20 12.65 9.70
C SER A 76 3.82 11.27 9.92
N THR A 77 4.07 10.87 11.17
CA THR A 77 4.59 9.54 11.50
C THR A 77 3.56 8.46 11.17
N TRP A 78 2.28 8.69 11.50
CA TRP A 78 1.19 7.77 11.16
C TRP A 78 1.11 7.51 9.65
N GLU A 79 1.20 8.56 8.84
CA GLU A 79 1.20 8.46 7.38
C GLU A 79 2.46 7.78 6.84
N ALA A 80 3.64 8.16 7.35
CA ALA A 80 4.93 7.65 6.88
C ALA A 80 5.09 6.13 7.09
N PHE A 81 4.55 5.59 8.18
CA PHE A 81 4.65 4.17 8.51
C PHE A 81 3.43 3.34 8.05
N GLY A 82 2.53 3.95 7.27
CA GLY A 82 1.43 3.28 6.58
C GLY A 82 0.16 3.10 7.41
N GLY A 83 -0.02 3.87 8.49
CA GLY A 83 -1.21 3.84 9.33
C GLY A 83 -2.50 4.25 8.61
N THR A 84 -2.40 5.01 7.51
CA THR A 84 -3.54 5.38 6.65
C THR A 84 -4.22 4.19 5.96
N ALA A 85 -3.59 3.02 5.96
CA ALA A 85 -4.22 1.77 5.55
C ALA A 85 -5.28 1.28 6.55
N TYR A 86 -5.16 1.66 7.84
CA TYR A 86 -6.09 1.28 8.90
C TYR A 86 -7.11 2.39 9.18
N ALA A 87 -6.64 3.62 9.36
CA ALA A 87 -7.51 4.77 9.61
C ALA A 87 -6.83 6.08 9.19
N ALA A 88 -7.62 7.13 8.94
CA ALA A 88 -7.09 8.44 8.54
C ALA A 88 -6.18 9.08 9.59
N ARG A 89 -6.38 8.74 10.87
CA ARG A 89 -5.57 9.15 12.02
C ARG A 89 -5.52 8.01 13.05
N ALA A 90 -4.52 8.02 13.93
CA ALA A 90 -4.33 6.95 14.89
C ALA A 90 -5.49 6.80 15.89
N ASP A 91 -6.11 7.90 16.33
CA ASP A 91 -7.27 7.92 17.25
C ASP A 91 -8.52 7.19 16.69
N LEU A 92 -8.54 6.94 15.39
CA LEU A 92 -9.63 6.27 14.69
C LEU A 92 -9.33 4.79 14.40
N ALA A 93 -8.12 4.32 14.71
CA ALA A 93 -7.67 2.94 14.52
C ALA A 93 -7.82 2.13 15.82
N THR A 94 -8.00 0.81 15.72
CA THR A 94 -8.04 -0.05 16.91
C THR A 94 -6.67 -0.08 17.60
N LYS A 95 -6.66 -0.42 18.89
CA LYS A 95 -5.43 -0.60 19.67
C LYS A 95 -4.41 -1.48 18.95
N GLU A 96 -4.84 -2.61 18.41
CA GLU A 96 -3.98 -3.58 17.71
C GLU A 96 -3.39 -2.99 16.43
N GLN A 97 -4.16 -2.15 15.72
CA GLN A 97 -3.70 -1.46 14.52
C GLN A 97 -2.68 -0.37 14.86
N GLN A 98 -2.88 0.34 15.98
CA GLN A 98 -1.92 1.32 16.47
C GLN A 98 -0.61 0.65 16.89
N ILE A 99 -0.67 -0.47 17.61
CA ILE A 99 0.51 -1.28 17.98
C ILE A 99 1.25 -1.79 16.74
N ALA A 100 0.53 -2.28 15.72
CA ALA A 100 1.16 -2.76 14.48
C ALA A 100 1.92 -1.65 13.70
N ILE A 101 1.50 -0.39 13.81
CA ILE A 101 2.25 0.75 13.27
C ILE A 101 3.40 1.12 14.21
N ALA A 102 3.20 1.02 15.53
CA ALA A 102 4.21 1.32 16.53
C ALA A 102 5.44 0.40 16.41
N GLU A 103 5.22 -0.89 16.16
CA GLU A 103 6.28 -1.87 15.92
C GLU A 103 7.13 -1.49 14.70
N LYS A 104 6.52 -0.97 13.63
CA LYS A 104 7.26 -0.49 12.45
C LYS A 104 8.04 0.80 12.74
N VAL A 105 7.47 1.70 13.54
CA VAL A 105 8.17 2.91 13.99
C VAL A 105 9.36 2.55 14.87
N LEU A 106 9.19 1.59 15.77
CA LEU A 106 10.26 1.08 16.63
C LEU A 106 11.39 0.43 15.82
N ASP A 107 11.07 -0.33 14.77
CA ASP A 107 12.06 -0.90 13.85
C ASP A 107 12.83 0.18 13.06
N GLY A 108 12.14 1.22 12.60
CA GLY A 108 12.73 2.26 11.76
C GLY A 108 13.45 3.39 12.51
N GLN A 109 12.96 3.78 13.68
CA GLN A 109 13.44 4.93 14.46
C GLN A 109 14.01 4.56 15.82
N GLY A 110 13.85 3.31 16.26
CA GLY A 110 14.23 2.88 17.60
C GLY A 110 13.29 3.42 18.68
N PRO A 111 13.59 3.12 19.97
CA PRO A 111 12.76 3.50 21.11
C PRO A 111 12.69 5.02 21.34
N ASP A 112 13.57 5.80 20.70
CA ASP A 112 13.59 7.27 20.76
C ASP A 112 12.36 7.93 20.10
N ALA A 113 11.54 7.17 19.38
CA ALA A 113 10.23 7.63 18.94
C ALA A 113 9.29 7.97 20.12
N TRP A 114 9.52 7.39 21.30
CA TRP A 114 8.83 7.67 22.56
C TRP A 114 9.83 7.92 23.69
N PRO A 115 10.66 8.97 23.64
CA PRO A 115 11.94 9.04 24.36
C PRO A 115 11.82 8.93 25.89
N VAL A 116 10.68 9.34 26.47
CA VAL A 116 10.44 9.24 27.92
C VAL A 116 9.68 7.96 28.26
N CYS A 117 8.65 7.63 27.49
CA CYS A 117 7.75 6.53 27.82
C CYS A 117 8.25 5.16 27.36
N SER A 118 9.08 5.08 26.31
CA SER A 118 9.78 3.84 25.92
C SER A 118 10.76 3.42 27.01
N ALA A 119 11.58 4.34 27.51
CA ALA A 119 12.52 4.09 28.61
C ALA A 119 11.80 3.69 29.90
N ARG A 120 10.68 4.34 30.24
CA ARG A 120 9.86 3.99 31.41
C ARG A 120 9.13 2.65 31.26
N ALA A 121 8.75 2.28 30.04
CA ALA A 121 8.12 1.01 29.74
C ALA A 121 9.13 -0.14 29.58
N GLY A 122 10.43 0.17 29.51
CA GLY A 122 11.49 -0.81 29.24
C GLY A 122 11.55 -1.30 27.79
N LEU A 123 11.06 -0.49 26.83
CA LEU A 123 10.99 -0.82 25.41
C LEU A 123 12.39 -0.73 24.76
N THR A 124 12.89 -1.85 24.26
CA THR A 124 14.15 -2.00 23.54
C THR A 124 13.92 -2.55 22.13
N ILE A 125 14.92 -2.44 21.24
CA ILE A 125 14.85 -3.02 19.88
C ILE A 125 14.69 -4.55 19.91
N GLU A 126 15.10 -5.22 21.01
CA GLU A 126 14.94 -6.67 21.18
C GLU A 126 13.48 -7.11 21.49
N ASP A 127 12.62 -6.16 21.86
CA ASP A 127 11.21 -6.39 22.21
C ASP A 127 10.28 -6.45 20.98
N VAL A 128 10.83 -6.31 19.76
CA VAL A 128 10.15 -6.63 18.50
C VAL A 128 10.09 -8.16 18.34
N LYS A 129 9.38 -8.84 19.25
CA LYS A 129 8.91 -10.22 19.06
C LYS A 129 7.40 -10.19 18.93
N PRO A 130 6.81 -10.62 17.80
CA PRO A 130 5.36 -10.77 17.72
C PRO A 130 4.92 -11.86 18.71
N GLN A 131 4.28 -11.47 19.82
CA GLN A 131 3.74 -12.42 20.78
C GLN A 131 2.28 -12.77 20.49
N THR A 132 2.04 -14.04 20.74
CA THR A 132 0.88 -14.81 20.35
C THR A 132 -0.33 -14.41 21.18
N THR A 133 -1.38 -13.91 20.54
CA THR A 133 -2.70 -13.79 21.18
C THR A 133 -3.11 -15.14 21.77
N PRO A 134 -3.67 -15.21 22.99
CA PRO A 134 -4.20 -16.46 23.54
C PRO A 134 -5.26 -17.01 22.59
N GLN A 135 -4.96 -18.12 21.91
CA GLN A 135 -5.97 -18.75 21.08
C GLN A 135 -7.00 -19.40 21.97
N SER A 136 -8.23 -18.92 21.81
CA SER A 136 -9.44 -19.63 22.13
C SER A 136 -9.31 -21.10 21.75
N GLN A 137 -9.66 -21.98 22.67
CA GLN A 137 -10.06 -23.35 22.35
C GLN A 137 -11.34 -23.31 21.50
N ALA A 138 -11.19 -23.01 20.22
CA ALA A 138 -12.24 -23.15 19.22
C ALA A 138 -11.81 -24.23 18.22
N GLY A 139 -11.95 -25.49 18.64
CA GLY A 139 -11.98 -26.66 17.75
C GLY A 139 -10.62 -27.23 17.28
N LYS A 140 -10.08 -28.20 18.04
CA LYS A 140 -9.23 -29.33 17.57
C LYS A 140 -8.04 -29.07 16.61
N VAL A 141 -7.47 -27.87 16.58
CA VAL A 141 -6.18 -27.64 15.91
C VAL A 141 -5.26 -26.93 16.89
N GLU A 142 -4.37 -27.71 17.49
CA GLU A 142 -3.32 -27.19 18.36
C GLU A 142 -2.24 -26.54 17.47
N MET A 143 -1.98 -25.26 17.73
CA MET A 143 -1.05 -24.43 16.96
C MET A 143 0.08 -23.96 17.87
N TYR A 144 1.28 -23.85 17.32
CA TYR A 144 2.49 -23.41 18.01
C TYR A 144 3.12 -22.23 17.27
N THR A 145 3.61 -21.24 17.99
CA THR A 145 4.34 -20.09 17.42
C THR A 145 5.82 -20.28 17.68
N VAL A 146 6.61 -20.27 16.62
CA VAL A 146 8.08 -20.41 16.66
C VAL A 146 8.68 -19.23 17.42
N VAL A 147 9.57 -19.51 18.35
CA VAL A 147 10.35 -18.54 19.12
C VAL A 147 11.81 -18.59 18.67
N ARG A 148 12.55 -17.50 18.91
CA ARG A 148 13.99 -17.43 18.60
C ARG A 148 14.75 -18.50 19.37
N GLY A 149 15.48 -19.34 18.63
CA GLY A 149 16.25 -20.46 19.18
C GLY A 149 15.60 -21.81 18.92
N ASP A 150 14.33 -21.85 18.52
CA ASP A 150 13.64 -23.10 18.25
C ASP A 150 14.23 -23.85 17.06
N THR A 151 14.12 -25.18 17.13
CA THR A 151 14.28 -26.08 16.00
C THR A 151 13.02 -26.92 15.85
N LEU A 152 12.72 -27.38 14.62
CA LEU A 152 11.56 -28.28 14.41
C LEU A 152 11.66 -29.57 15.25
N SER A 153 12.87 -30.05 15.51
CA SER A 153 13.16 -31.18 16.39
C SER A 153 12.73 -30.91 17.83
N GLU A 154 13.21 -29.80 18.40
CA GLU A 154 12.90 -29.43 19.78
C GLU A 154 11.42 -29.11 19.98
N ILE A 155 10.77 -28.46 19.01
CA ILE A 155 9.32 -28.23 19.02
C ILE A 155 8.57 -29.56 18.99
N ALA A 156 8.97 -30.49 18.13
CA ALA A 156 8.29 -31.76 18.00
C ALA A 156 8.44 -32.65 19.24
N ASP A 157 9.61 -32.62 19.87
CA ASP A 157 9.89 -33.39 21.09
C ASP A 157 9.16 -32.78 22.29
N SER A 158 9.24 -31.45 22.48
CA SER A 158 8.60 -30.74 23.60
C SER A 158 7.08 -30.73 23.55
N ARG A 159 6.48 -30.80 22.35
CA ARG A 159 5.03 -30.84 22.13
C ARG A 159 4.51 -32.24 21.84
N GLU A 160 5.35 -33.27 22.01
CA GLU A 160 5.02 -34.68 21.79
C GLU A 160 4.33 -34.94 20.44
N VAL A 161 4.82 -34.27 19.39
CA VAL A 161 4.22 -34.33 18.06
C VAL A 161 4.38 -35.75 17.51
N ARG A 162 3.25 -36.40 17.21
CA ARG A 162 3.29 -37.76 16.66
C ARG A 162 4.06 -37.81 15.34
N GLY A 163 5.10 -38.65 15.33
CA GLY A 163 6.01 -38.83 14.19
C GLY A 163 7.09 -37.75 14.05
N GLY A 164 7.31 -36.97 15.12
CA GLY A 164 8.44 -36.07 15.28
C GLY A 164 8.45 -34.89 14.29
N TRP A 165 9.60 -34.23 14.21
CA TRP A 165 9.78 -33.01 13.42
C TRP A 165 9.49 -33.19 11.94
N ARG A 166 9.72 -34.39 11.39
CA ARG A 166 9.43 -34.70 9.98
C ARG A 166 7.94 -34.59 9.71
N LYS A 167 7.10 -35.07 10.62
CA LYS A 167 5.65 -34.95 10.50
C LYS A 167 5.16 -33.53 10.74
N LEU A 168 5.80 -32.82 11.67
CA LEU A 168 5.56 -31.40 11.88
C LEU A 168 5.87 -30.58 10.61
N TYR A 169 7.00 -30.83 9.96
CA TYR A 169 7.38 -30.21 8.69
C TYR A 169 6.40 -30.58 7.57
N GLU A 170 6.03 -31.86 7.42
CA GLU A 170 5.07 -32.29 6.40
C GLU A 170 3.72 -31.57 6.52
N ALA A 171 3.21 -31.42 7.75
CA ALA A 171 1.96 -30.71 8.03
C ALA A 171 2.08 -29.20 7.72
N ASN A 172 3.27 -28.62 7.87
CA ASN A 172 3.53 -27.19 7.76
C ASN A 172 4.38 -26.78 6.55
N ARG A 173 4.57 -27.67 5.57
CA ARG A 173 5.44 -27.42 4.42
C ARG A 173 5.06 -26.18 3.61
N ARG A 174 3.77 -25.81 3.63
CA ARG A 174 3.27 -24.58 3.00
C ARG A 174 3.71 -23.32 3.74
N THR A 175 3.90 -23.41 5.05
CA THR A 175 4.30 -22.29 5.91
C THR A 175 5.82 -22.19 6.01
N ILE A 176 6.53 -23.32 6.11
CA ILE A 176 8.00 -23.38 6.28
C ILE A 176 8.72 -23.22 4.95
N GLY A 177 8.13 -23.68 3.84
CA GLY A 177 8.75 -23.64 2.53
C GLY A 177 9.56 -24.90 2.23
N SER A 178 10.50 -24.81 1.29
CA SER A 178 11.25 -25.96 0.78
C SER A 178 12.35 -26.47 1.72
N ASP A 179 12.82 -25.61 2.62
CA ASP A 179 13.91 -25.91 3.55
C ASP A 179 13.34 -26.10 4.97
N PRO A 180 13.44 -27.30 5.57
CA PRO A 180 12.95 -27.54 6.92
C PRO A 180 13.76 -26.84 8.02
N ASP A 181 15.00 -26.41 7.74
CA ASP A 181 15.86 -25.78 8.76
C ASP A 181 15.60 -24.27 8.89
N VAL A 182 14.79 -23.70 8.00
CA VAL A 182 14.44 -22.28 7.98
C VAL A 182 13.07 -22.07 8.63
N ILE A 183 13.05 -22.02 9.96
CA ILE A 183 11.91 -21.50 10.72
C ILE A 183 12.26 -20.14 11.32
N VAL A 184 11.30 -19.22 11.31
CA VAL A 184 11.49 -17.84 11.79
C VAL A 184 10.63 -17.56 13.02
N PRO A 185 11.11 -16.76 13.98
CA PRO A 185 10.30 -16.34 15.12
C PRO A 185 8.99 -15.69 14.68
N GLY A 186 7.89 -16.00 15.37
CA GLY A 186 6.53 -15.56 15.02
C GLY A 186 5.81 -16.45 13.99
N GLN A 187 6.50 -17.40 13.38
CA GLN A 187 5.90 -18.32 12.41
C GLN A 187 4.99 -19.35 13.11
N ARG A 188 3.77 -19.56 12.58
CA ARG A 188 2.77 -20.44 13.20
C ARG A 188 2.74 -21.81 12.56
N LEU A 189 2.96 -22.85 13.37
CA LEU A 189 2.99 -24.25 12.98
C LEU A 189 1.78 -24.99 13.57
N SER A 190 1.17 -25.87 12.78
CA SER A 190 0.13 -26.79 13.24
C SER A 190 0.76 -28.04 13.83
N LEU A 191 0.42 -28.36 15.08
CA LEU A 191 0.91 -29.55 15.78
C LEU A 191 0.07 -30.80 15.49
N ASN A 192 -1.09 -30.64 14.84
CA ASN A 192 -1.94 -31.77 14.46
C ASN A 192 -1.38 -32.49 13.22
N THR A 193 -0.51 -33.46 13.46
CA THR A 193 0.12 -34.29 12.42
C THR A 193 -0.70 -35.50 12.00
N ALA A 194 -1.96 -35.62 12.47
CA ALA A 194 -2.86 -36.69 12.08
C ALA A 194 -3.07 -36.65 10.56
N GLY A 195 -2.43 -37.59 9.87
CA GLY A 195 -2.34 -37.62 8.42
C GLY A 195 -3.71 -37.54 7.76
N GLN A 196 -3.85 -36.60 6.83
CA GLN A 196 -4.83 -36.73 5.76
C GLN A 196 -4.52 -38.04 5.03
N LYS A 197 -5.31 -39.09 5.30
CA LYS A 197 -5.36 -40.28 4.45
C LYS A 197 -5.59 -39.78 3.02
N LYS A 198 -4.65 -40.08 2.12
CA LYS A 198 -4.81 -39.81 0.69
C LYS A 198 -5.90 -40.75 0.18
N ASP A 199 -7.07 -40.21 -0.07
CA ASP A 199 -8.13 -40.91 -0.79
C ASP A 199 -7.62 -41.38 -2.16
N PRO A 200 -7.81 -42.67 -2.54
CA PRO A 200 -7.42 -43.19 -3.86
C PRO A 200 -8.12 -42.47 -5.02
N LYS A 201 -9.25 -41.80 -4.75
CA LYS A 201 -10.00 -40.98 -5.72
C LYS A 201 -9.27 -39.69 -6.13
N LYS A 202 -8.17 -39.34 -5.44
CA LYS A 202 -7.37 -38.13 -5.71
C LYS A 202 -6.26 -38.37 -6.73
N GLU A 203 -5.86 -39.61 -7.02
CA GLU A 203 -4.81 -39.93 -8.00
C GLU A 203 -5.32 -39.69 -9.44
N GLN A 204 -6.50 -40.25 -9.79
CA GLN A 204 -7.15 -40.01 -11.09
C GLN A 204 -7.51 -38.54 -11.31
N LYS A 205 -7.93 -37.85 -10.24
CA LYS A 205 -8.22 -36.40 -10.29
C LYS A 205 -6.94 -35.55 -10.36
N LYS A 206 -5.77 -36.06 -9.97
CA LYS A 206 -4.47 -35.36 -10.04
C LYS A 206 -3.83 -35.50 -11.41
N GLU A 207 -4.12 -36.57 -12.13
CA GLU A 207 -3.70 -36.79 -13.52
C GLU A 207 -4.55 -35.93 -14.48
N GLN A 208 -5.89 -35.99 -14.37
CA GLN A 208 -6.78 -35.07 -15.10
C GLN A 208 -6.55 -33.60 -14.75
N ARG A 209 -6.22 -33.27 -13.49
CA ARG A 209 -5.90 -31.90 -13.08
C ARG A 209 -4.49 -31.48 -13.49
N LYS A 210 -3.54 -32.40 -13.70
CA LYS A 210 -2.24 -32.10 -14.32
C LYS A 210 -2.37 -31.83 -15.81
N GLU A 211 -3.25 -32.55 -16.49
CA GLU A 211 -3.56 -32.36 -17.91
C GLU A 211 -4.34 -31.06 -18.11
N GLN A 212 -5.39 -30.82 -17.31
CA GLN A 212 -6.09 -29.53 -17.27
C GLN A 212 -5.20 -28.37 -16.79
N GLN A 213 -4.23 -28.59 -15.90
CA GLN A 213 -3.26 -27.54 -15.53
C GLN A 213 -2.19 -27.33 -16.60
N LYS A 214 -1.80 -28.35 -17.36
CA LYS A 214 -0.93 -28.20 -18.53
C LYS A 214 -1.66 -27.44 -19.64
N GLU A 215 -2.92 -27.76 -19.88
CA GLU A 215 -3.75 -27.08 -20.87
C GLU A 215 -4.13 -25.67 -20.40
N GLN A 216 -4.46 -25.45 -19.12
CA GLN A 216 -4.64 -24.10 -18.58
C GLN A 216 -3.34 -23.31 -18.54
N LYS A 217 -2.18 -23.91 -18.28
CA LYS A 217 -0.89 -23.22 -18.38
C LYS A 217 -0.50 -22.95 -19.82
N LYS A 218 -0.86 -23.82 -20.76
CA LYS A 218 -0.63 -23.62 -22.19
C LYS A 218 -1.56 -22.54 -22.74
N VAL A 219 -2.85 -22.58 -22.41
CA VAL A 219 -3.83 -21.53 -22.71
C VAL A 219 -3.49 -20.23 -21.98
N GLN A 220 -2.99 -20.25 -20.73
CA GLN A 220 -2.53 -19.03 -20.05
C GLN A 220 -1.21 -18.52 -20.64
N LYS A 221 -0.32 -19.40 -21.12
CA LYS A 221 0.92 -18.98 -21.77
C LYS A 221 0.65 -18.45 -23.17
N GLU A 222 -0.20 -19.11 -23.96
CA GLU A 222 -0.69 -18.66 -25.26
C GLU A 222 -1.56 -17.42 -25.10
N GLN A 223 -2.40 -17.29 -24.06
CA GLN A 223 -3.11 -16.04 -23.76
C GLN A 223 -2.16 -14.97 -23.28
N LYS A 224 -1.08 -15.26 -22.54
CA LYS A 224 -0.12 -14.26 -22.07
C LYS A 224 0.85 -13.84 -23.18
N GLU A 225 1.18 -14.73 -24.11
CA GLU A 225 1.91 -14.47 -25.35
C GLU A 225 1.00 -13.71 -26.33
N GLN A 226 -0.26 -14.11 -26.53
CA GLN A 226 -1.24 -13.33 -27.32
C GLN A 226 -1.64 -12.01 -26.66
N THR A 227 -1.67 -11.90 -25.33
CA THR A 227 -1.92 -10.62 -24.63
C THR A 227 -0.66 -9.75 -24.63
N SER A 228 0.54 -10.34 -24.69
CA SER A 228 1.81 -9.65 -24.88
C SER A 228 1.91 -9.12 -26.32
N GLU A 229 1.66 -9.97 -27.32
CA GLU A 229 1.62 -9.62 -28.73
C GLU A 229 0.50 -8.62 -29.01
N ARG A 230 -0.71 -8.80 -28.46
CA ARG A 230 -1.80 -7.82 -28.57
C ARG A 230 -1.56 -6.52 -27.78
N ARG A 231 -0.76 -6.53 -26.71
CA ARG A 231 -0.29 -5.31 -26.02
C ARG A 231 0.82 -4.61 -26.79
N GLN A 232 1.65 -5.35 -27.52
CA GLN A 232 2.65 -4.82 -28.44
C GLN A 232 1.99 -4.26 -29.71
N GLU A 233 0.87 -4.85 -30.14
CA GLU A 233 0.08 -4.41 -31.30
C GLU A 233 -0.91 -3.28 -30.96
N SER A 234 -1.32 -3.13 -29.68
CA SER A 234 -2.11 -2.00 -29.18
C SER A 234 -1.25 -0.82 -28.70
N ALA A 235 0.02 -0.73 -29.08
CA ALA A 235 0.90 0.41 -28.79
C ALA A 235 0.50 1.69 -29.55
N SER A 236 -0.80 1.89 -29.83
CA SER A 236 -1.32 3.15 -30.32
C SER A 236 -1.20 4.16 -29.19
N PHE A 237 -0.36 5.16 -29.39
CA PHE A 237 -0.32 6.29 -28.48
C PHE A 237 -1.69 6.95 -28.44
N VAL A 238 -1.95 7.69 -27.37
CA VAL A 238 -3.16 8.50 -27.24
C VAL A 238 -2.80 9.96 -27.01
N ALA A 239 -3.71 10.86 -27.38
CA ALA A 239 -3.55 12.27 -27.04
C ALA A 239 -3.56 12.44 -25.50
N PRO A 240 -2.66 13.29 -24.95
CA PRO A 240 -2.57 13.48 -23.50
C PRO A 240 -3.81 14.17 -22.91
N VAL A 241 -4.48 14.99 -23.72
CA VAL A 241 -5.74 15.68 -23.43
C VAL A 241 -6.62 15.76 -24.69
N SER A 242 -7.91 15.99 -24.50
CA SER A 242 -8.86 16.22 -25.60
C SER A 242 -8.95 17.71 -25.95
N ALA A 243 -7.90 18.26 -26.58
CA ALA A 243 -7.85 19.65 -27.02
C ALA A 243 -6.98 19.82 -28.27
N SER A 244 -7.17 20.93 -28.98
CA SER A 244 -6.30 21.34 -30.08
C SER A 244 -4.97 21.88 -29.54
N LEU A 245 -3.93 21.88 -30.38
CA LEU A 245 -2.64 22.46 -30.05
C LEU A 245 -2.74 23.98 -29.86
N GLY A 246 -2.15 24.49 -28.78
CA GLY A 246 -1.97 25.93 -28.54
C GLY A 246 -0.56 26.36 -28.92
N THR A 247 0.28 26.64 -27.92
CA THR A 247 1.67 27.06 -28.14
C THR A 247 2.51 25.91 -28.68
N PRO A 248 3.15 26.05 -29.85
CA PRO A 248 3.94 24.98 -30.45
C PRO A 248 5.33 24.83 -29.81
N TYR A 249 5.95 23.69 -30.07
CA TYR A 249 7.36 23.43 -29.75
C TYR A 249 8.27 24.39 -30.51
N ARG A 250 9.34 24.84 -29.85
CA ARG A 250 10.31 25.83 -30.34
C ARG A 250 9.72 27.22 -30.66
N ALA A 251 8.53 27.54 -30.16
CA ALA A 251 8.09 28.94 -30.10
C ALA A 251 9.17 29.76 -29.40
N SER A 252 9.63 30.85 -30.04
CA SER A 252 10.74 31.66 -29.56
C SER A 252 10.23 32.81 -28.68
N GLY A 253 10.94 33.11 -27.59
CA GLY A 253 10.59 34.22 -26.70
C GLY A 253 11.32 34.22 -25.36
N SER A 254 11.35 35.39 -24.70
CA SER A 254 12.03 35.59 -23.42
C SER A 254 11.32 34.95 -22.22
N SER A 255 10.05 34.55 -22.38
CA SER A 255 9.28 33.88 -21.33
C SER A 255 9.79 32.47 -21.00
N TRP A 256 10.62 31.87 -21.87
CA TRP A 256 11.20 30.55 -21.64
C TRP A 256 12.68 30.65 -21.31
N SER A 257 13.12 29.88 -20.31
CA SER A 257 14.51 29.92 -19.82
C SER A 257 15.56 29.55 -20.89
N LYS A 258 15.19 28.79 -21.92
CA LYS A 258 16.08 28.48 -23.06
C LYS A 258 15.97 29.48 -24.22
N GLY A 259 15.13 30.51 -24.09
CA GLY A 259 14.74 31.39 -25.18
C GLY A 259 13.73 30.76 -26.16
N TYR A 260 13.35 29.49 -25.93
CA TYR A 260 12.34 28.79 -26.71
C TYR A 260 11.53 27.81 -25.86
N HIS A 261 10.33 27.49 -26.35
CA HIS A 261 9.41 26.55 -25.73
C HIS A 261 9.85 25.09 -25.92
N THR A 262 10.14 24.40 -24.81
CA THR A 262 10.68 23.02 -24.77
C THR A 262 9.64 21.92 -24.96
N GLY A 263 8.37 22.29 -25.01
CA GLY A 263 7.25 21.36 -25.16
C GLY A 263 6.16 21.90 -26.07
N VAL A 264 4.96 21.39 -25.88
CA VAL A 264 3.74 21.92 -26.49
C VAL A 264 2.72 22.21 -25.41
N ASP A 265 1.91 23.25 -25.63
CA ASP A 265 0.84 23.61 -24.72
C ASP A 265 -0.51 23.27 -25.32
N PHE A 266 -1.33 22.60 -24.52
CA PHE A 266 -2.73 22.36 -24.83
C PHE A 266 -3.59 23.28 -23.95
N PRO A 267 -4.32 24.26 -24.52
CA PRO A 267 -5.21 25.11 -23.76
C PRO A 267 -6.40 24.27 -23.26
N VAL A 268 -6.44 24.01 -21.96
CA VAL A 268 -7.49 23.25 -21.29
C VAL A 268 -7.80 23.85 -19.93
N ALA A 269 -9.08 23.86 -19.57
CA ALA A 269 -9.49 24.34 -18.25
C ALA A 269 -8.85 23.51 -17.13
N THR A 270 -8.57 24.16 -15.99
CA THR A 270 -8.13 23.47 -14.77
C THR A 270 -9.09 22.33 -14.43
N GLY A 271 -8.56 21.15 -14.12
CA GLY A 271 -9.33 19.97 -13.80
C GLY A 271 -9.54 19.00 -14.97
N SER A 272 -9.16 19.38 -16.20
CA SER A 272 -9.30 18.50 -17.37
C SER A 272 -8.46 17.24 -17.21
N THR A 273 -8.97 16.10 -17.69
CA THR A 273 -8.30 14.81 -17.53
C THR A 273 -7.02 14.75 -18.36
N VAL A 274 -5.89 14.48 -17.69
CA VAL A 274 -4.58 14.25 -18.32
C VAL A 274 -4.27 12.76 -18.31
N LYS A 275 -3.87 12.23 -19.46
CA LYS A 275 -3.61 10.80 -19.68
C LYS A 275 -2.15 10.55 -20.06
N SER A 276 -1.63 9.38 -19.69
CA SER A 276 -0.36 8.89 -20.22
C SER A 276 -0.51 8.61 -21.72
N VAL A 277 0.38 9.16 -22.54
CA VAL A 277 0.31 8.99 -24.01
C VAL A 277 0.65 7.56 -24.44
N ALA A 278 1.46 6.85 -23.66
CA ALA A 278 1.86 5.47 -23.91
C ALA A 278 2.02 4.71 -22.58
N ALA A 279 2.17 3.39 -22.65
CA ALA A 279 2.49 2.60 -21.45
C ALA A 279 3.92 2.93 -20.97
N GLY A 280 4.14 2.92 -19.65
CA GLY A 280 5.44 3.26 -19.09
C GLY A 280 5.48 3.23 -17.56
N GLU A 281 6.64 3.56 -17.02
CA GLU A 281 6.91 3.66 -15.58
C GLU A 281 7.00 5.13 -15.17
N VAL A 282 6.29 5.51 -14.11
CA VAL A 282 6.34 6.86 -13.55
C VAL A 282 7.67 7.04 -12.81
N VAL A 283 8.58 7.85 -13.36
CA VAL A 283 9.91 8.10 -12.78
C VAL A 283 9.95 9.35 -11.90
N SER A 284 8.97 10.25 -12.03
CA SER A 284 8.80 11.39 -11.14
C SER A 284 7.32 11.77 -11.02
N SER A 285 6.89 12.12 -9.82
CA SER A 285 5.51 12.46 -9.51
C SER A 285 5.50 13.40 -8.30
N GLY A 286 5.24 14.69 -8.51
CA GLY A 286 5.29 15.69 -7.44
C GLY A 286 5.59 17.10 -7.95
N TRP A 287 6.13 17.95 -7.07
CA TRP A 287 6.49 19.33 -7.42
C TRP A 287 7.82 19.38 -8.20
N GLY A 288 7.82 20.02 -9.38
CA GLY A 288 8.94 20.10 -10.32
C GLY A 288 9.49 21.51 -10.52
N GLY A 289 9.34 22.41 -9.54
CA GLY A 289 9.84 23.79 -9.65
C GLY A 289 8.96 24.64 -10.57
N SER A 290 9.54 25.23 -11.63
CA SER A 290 8.80 26.05 -12.59
C SER A 290 7.70 25.29 -13.32
N PHE A 291 7.81 23.96 -13.43
CA PHE A 291 6.78 23.10 -14.01
C PHE A 291 5.57 22.88 -13.07
N GLY A 292 5.62 23.35 -11.82
CA GLY A 292 4.55 23.13 -10.85
C GLY A 292 4.41 21.65 -10.49
N TYR A 293 3.18 21.18 -10.27
CA TYR A 293 2.95 19.74 -10.15
C TYR A 293 3.14 19.05 -11.50
N GLN A 294 3.98 18.02 -11.51
CA GLN A 294 4.33 17.29 -12.71
C GLN A 294 4.29 15.77 -12.52
N VAL A 295 4.16 15.08 -13.66
CA VAL A 295 4.42 13.65 -13.78
C VAL A 295 5.43 13.45 -14.92
N VAL A 296 6.42 12.58 -14.72
CA VAL A 296 7.36 12.15 -15.76
C VAL A 296 7.30 10.64 -15.89
N ILE A 297 7.15 10.14 -17.12
CA ILE A 297 6.96 8.73 -17.43
C ILE A 297 8.04 8.29 -18.40
N ARG A 298 8.74 7.20 -18.07
CA ARG A 298 9.67 6.50 -18.96
C ARG A 298 8.91 5.44 -19.76
N HIS A 299 9.08 5.44 -21.07
CA HIS A 299 8.42 4.51 -21.98
C HIS A 299 9.36 3.39 -22.44
N GLY A 300 8.78 2.32 -22.98
CA GLY A 300 9.52 1.14 -23.44
C GLY A 300 10.47 1.41 -24.62
N ASP A 301 10.25 2.49 -25.36
CA ASP A 301 11.13 2.95 -26.45
C ASP A 301 12.31 3.80 -25.97
N GLY A 302 12.47 3.95 -24.65
CA GLY A 302 13.56 4.72 -24.03
C GLY A 302 13.28 6.22 -23.91
N ARG A 303 12.14 6.71 -24.41
CA ARG A 303 11.78 8.13 -24.30
C ARG A 303 11.07 8.43 -22.99
N TYR A 304 11.06 9.71 -22.64
CA TYR A 304 10.39 10.23 -21.46
C TYR A 304 9.31 11.21 -21.88
N THR A 305 8.15 11.15 -21.23
CA THR A 305 7.11 12.17 -21.38
C THR A 305 6.91 12.91 -20.08
N GLN A 306 6.77 14.23 -20.14
CA GLN A 306 6.51 15.09 -18.99
C GLN A 306 5.16 15.80 -19.15
N TYR A 307 4.40 15.84 -18.06
CA TYR A 307 3.10 16.48 -17.96
C TYR A 307 3.17 17.48 -16.82
N ALA A 308 3.10 18.77 -17.12
CA ALA A 308 3.35 19.85 -16.16
C ALA A 308 2.12 20.72 -15.91
N HIS A 309 2.26 21.65 -14.96
CA HIS A 309 1.26 22.60 -14.48
C HIS A 309 -0.02 21.95 -13.93
N LEU A 310 0.07 20.71 -13.45
CA LEU A 310 -1.08 19.94 -13.00
C LEU A 310 -1.73 20.58 -11.76
N SER A 311 -3.05 20.39 -11.60
CA SER A 311 -3.79 20.76 -10.38
C SER A 311 -3.89 19.61 -9.38
N ALA A 312 -3.79 18.37 -9.87
CA ALA A 312 -3.81 17.17 -9.06
C ALA A 312 -3.08 16.04 -9.77
N ILE A 313 -2.39 15.20 -9.00
CA ILE A 313 -1.69 14.01 -9.46
C ILE A 313 -2.46 12.76 -8.98
N SER A 314 -2.56 11.74 -9.83
CA SER A 314 -3.29 10.49 -9.53
C SER A 314 -2.40 9.24 -9.57
N VAL A 315 -1.10 9.42 -9.72
CA VAL A 315 -0.10 8.36 -9.79
C VAL A 315 1.05 8.64 -8.83
N LYS A 316 1.88 7.63 -8.57
CA LYS A 316 3.07 7.74 -7.71
C LYS A 316 4.33 7.28 -8.43
N THR A 317 5.48 7.76 -8.00
CA THR A 317 6.78 7.29 -8.50
C THR A 317 6.92 5.78 -8.34
N GLY A 318 7.47 5.10 -9.36
CA GLY A 318 7.58 3.65 -9.47
C GLY A 318 6.29 2.95 -9.96
N GLN A 319 5.20 3.67 -10.18
CA GLN A 319 3.96 3.09 -10.69
C GLN A 319 4.05 2.82 -12.20
N ASN A 320 3.68 1.61 -12.62
CA ASN A 320 3.43 1.31 -14.03
C ASN A 320 2.05 1.84 -14.46
N VAL A 321 2.00 2.49 -15.62
CA VAL A 321 0.77 3.02 -16.21
C VAL A 321 0.60 2.54 -17.65
N GLY A 322 -0.65 2.38 -18.08
CA GLY A 322 -1.00 2.07 -19.47
C GLY A 322 -1.20 3.33 -20.34
N ALA A 323 -1.15 3.14 -21.66
CA ALA A 323 -1.59 4.17 -22.60
C ALA A 323 -3.05 4.56 -22.32
N GLY A 324 -3.36 5.85 -22.25
CA GLY A 324 -4.69 6.38 -21.94
C GLY A 324 -5.10 6.35 -20.47
N GLN A 325 -4.28 5.77 -19.59
CA GLN A 325 -4.52 5.84 -18.16
C GLN A 325 -4.46 7.28 -17.66
N ARG A 326 -5.45 7.70 -16.88
CA ARG A 326 -5.44 9.02 -16.24
C ARG A 326 -4.32 9.10 -15.22
N ILE A 327 -3.49 10.13 -15.34
CA ILE A 327 -2.34 10.37 -14.46
C ILE A 327 -2.49 11.64 -13.61
N GLY A 328 -3.43 12.52 -13.95
CA GLY A 328 -3.70 13.72 -13.19
C GLY A 328 -4.78 14.59 -13.82
N ARG A 329 -4.79 15.84 -13.39
CA ARG A 329 -5.67 16.89 -13.91
C ARG A 329 -4.86 18.12 -14.31
N SER A 330 -5.18 18.73 -15.44
CA SER A 330 -4.54 19.98 -15.89
C SER A 330 -4.78 21.10 -14.86
N GLY A 331 -3.95 22.12 -14.90
CA GLY A 331 -4.04 23.23 -13.97
C GLY A 331 -3.26 24.44 -14.47
N SER A 332 -2.72 25.20 -13.52
CA SER A 332 -1.88 26.38 -13.78
C SER A 332 -0.87 26.56 -12.64
N THR A 333 -0.34 25.46 -12.10
CA THR A 333 0.64 25.51 -11.00
C THR A 333 2.05 25.77 -11.52
N GLY A 334 2.94 26.33 -10.70
CA GLY A 334 4.29 26.71 -11.13
C GLY A 334 4.29 28.01 -11.95
N ASN A 335 5.22 28.14 -12.89
CA ASN A 335 5.36 29.30 -13.76
C ASN A 335 4.42 29.16 -14.97
N SER A 336 3.19 29.60 -14.82
CA SER A 336 2.13 29.51 -15.83
C SER A 336 1.34 30.80 -15.89
N SER A 337 0.99 31.25 -17.10
CA SER A 337 0.17 32.45 -17.34
C SER A 337 -1.35 32.17 -17.37
N GLY A 338 -1.75 30.90 -17.35
CA GLY A 338 -3.16 30.50 -17.31
C GLY A 338 -3.34 28.98 -17.48
N PRO A 339 -4.57 28.46 -17.35
CA PRO A 339 -4.81 27.01 -17.41
C PRO A 339 -4.43 26.37 -18.75
N HIS A 340 -3.51 25.41 -18.70
CA HIS A 340 -3.11 24.59 -19.84
C HIS A 340 -2.45 23.28 -19.36
N LEU A 341 -2.22 22.36 -20.29
CA LEU A 341 -1.27 21.27 -20.09
C LEU A 341 -0.01 21.60 -20.90
N HIS A 342 1.12 21.72 -20.22
CA HIS A 342 2.42 21.70 -20.87
C HIS A 342 2.91 20.25 -20.97
N PHE A 343 3.25 19.82 -22.19
CA PHE A 343 3.66 18.47 -22.52
C PHE A 343 5.01 18.44 -23.23
N GLU A 344 5.97 17.71 -22.68
CA GLU A 344 7.28 17.51 -23.30
C GLU A 344 7.54 16.03 -23.60
N VAL A 345 8.39 15.81 -24.61
CA VAL A 345 9.01 14.52 -24.87
C VAL A 345 10.52 14.71 -24.84
N ARG A 346 11.22 13.80 -24.17
CA ARG A 346 12.66 13.87 -23.96
C ARG A 346 13.35 12.55 -24.28
N THR A 347 14.60 12.62 -24.72
CA THR A 347 15.47 11.43 -24.92
C THR A 347 16.15 10.97 -23.64
N GLY A 348 16.11 11.78 -22.57
CA GLY A 348 16.59 11.41 -21.24
C GLY A 348 15.78 12.08 -20.13
N PRO A 349 16.07 11.76 -18.86
CA PRO A 349 15.34 12.32 -17.72
C PRO A 349 15.72 13.78 -17.44
N GLY A 350 16.87 14.25 -17.93
CA GLY A 350 17.39 15.59 -17.68
C GLY A 350 16.76 16.68 -18.56
N PHE A 351 16.69 17.89 -18.00
CA PHE A 351 16.27 19.09 -18.72
C PHE A 351 17.16 19.35 -19.94
N GLY A 352 16.53 19.73 -21.06
CA GLY A 352 17.24 20.10 -22.29
C GLY A 352 17.55 18.95 -23.27
N SER A 353 17.01 17.77 -23.01
CA SER A 353 16.97 16.64 -23.95
C SER A 353 15.64 16.57 -24.72
N ASP A 354 14.96 17.71 -24.84
CA ASP A 354 13.66 17.87 -25.49
C ASP A 354 13.71 17.55 -26.99
N ILE A 355 12.69 16.85 -27.47
CA ILE A 355 12.43 16.57 -28.88
C ILE A 355 11.00 16.96 -29.24
N ASP A 356 10.71 17.08 -30.53
CA ASP A 356 9.37 17.46 -31.02
C ASP A 356 8.28 16.51 -30.48
N PRO A 357 7.39 16.99 -29.59
CA PRO A 357 6.33 16.16 -29.01
C PRO A 357 5.29 15.73 -30.04
N ILE A 358 5.02 16.55 -31.05
CA ILE A 358 4.01 16.26 -32.08
C ILE A 358 4.52 15.22 -33.04
N ALA A 359 5.79 15.30 -33.45
CA ALA A 359 6.41 14.25 -34.25
C ALA A 359 6.39 12.90 -33.53
N TYR A 360 6.70 12.89 -32.23
CA TYR A 360 6.62 11.69 -31.40
C TYR A 360 5.21 11.10 -31.32
N LEU A 361 4.20 11.95 -31.06
CA LEU A 361 2.80 11.53 -30.99
C LEU A 361 2.29 10.98 -32.33
N ARG A 362 2.63 11.63 -33.44
CA ARG A 362 2.26 11.19 -34.80
C ARG A 362 2.93 9.88 -35.18
N ALA A 363 4.19 9.67 -34.80
CA ALA A 363 4.88 8.39 -34.99
C ALA A 363 4.18 7.23 -34.25
N GLY A 364 3.55 7.51 -33.11
CA GLY A 364 2.70 6.57 -32.37
C GLY A 364 1.24 6.49 -32.83
N GLY A 365 0.89 7.14 -33.95
CA GLY A 365 -0.45 7.07 -34.55
C GLY A 365 -1.46 8.10 -34.04
N VAL A 366 -1.06 9.06 -33.20
CA VAL A 366 -1.96 10.13 -32.72
C VAL A 366 -2.17 11.17 -33.80
N ARG A 367 -3.43 11.53 -34.06
CA ARG A 367 -3.80 12.64 -34.94
C ARG A 367 -4.10 13.88 -34.10
N ILE A 368 -3.27 14.91 -34.23
CA ILE A 368 -3.38 16.20 -33.53
C ILE A 368 -2.78 17.35 -34.33
#